data_AF-A0A1C4FWG4-F1
#
_entry.id   AF-A0A1C4FWG4-F1
#
_cell.length_a   1.000
_cell.length_b   1.000
_cell.length_c   1.000
_cell.angle_alpha   90.00
_cell.angle_beta   90.00
_cell.angle_gamma   90.00
#
_symmetry.space_group_name_H-M   'P 1'
#
loop_
_entity.id
_entity.type
_entity.pdbx_description
1 polymer ?
#
loop_
_entity_poly.entity_id
_entity_poly.type
_entity_poly.pdbx_seq_one_letter_code
_entity_poly.pdbx_strand_id
1 'polypeptide(L)'
;MIVKQLIIKDFIVQWKYLIWHLIYPLFLYMTLIDMKSFYIIMSAIIPVIAILKTFNDDKKYNSEVIVNSLPLARKQIVLAKYIMALIIFIISMIVSSPVVINRFEDGTFEFITTTVITISGFVFIYLSIVLPILFWFGYKKASFITLFILIAPTAIGTMFFEISMEQIQLYNSLLFSSSICMFIVSIFVSVKLYEKREF
;
A
#
# COMPACT_ATOMS: atom_id res chain seq x y z
N MET A 1 12.75 17.59 -11.56
CA MET A 1 13.92 17.48 -10.67
C MET A 1 13.54 17.44 -9.18
N ILE A 2 12.56 18.23 -8.73
CA ILE A 2 12.23 18.36 -7.30
C ILE A 2 11.43 17.17 -6.71
N VAL A 3 10.45 16.62 -7.45
CA VAL A 3 9.69 15.42 -7.01
C VAL A 3 10.62 14.24 -6.69
N LYS A 4 11.67 14.05 -7.50
CA LYS A 4 12.69 13.01 -7.27
C LYS A 4 13.41 13.18 -5.94
N GLN A 5 13.72 14.41 -5.54
CA GLN A 5 14.41 14.68 -4.27
C GLN A 5 13.51 14.37 -3.06
N LEU A 6 12.21 14.66 -3.15
CA LEU A 6 11.23 14.29 -2.13
C LEU A 6 11.14 12.77 -1.97
N ILE A 7 11.08 12.04 -3.09
CA ILE A 7 11.05 10.57 -3.08
C ILE A 7 12.33 10.01 -2.45
N ILE A 8 13.50 10.54 -2.82
CA ILE A 8 14.79 10.09 -2.25
C ILE A 8 14.83 10.37 -0.75
N LYS A 9 14.37 11.53 -0.29
CA LYS A 9 14.26 11.87 1.14
C LYS A 9 13.42 10.83 1.88
N ASP A 10 12.21 10.56 1.39
CA ASP A 10 11.29 9.60 2.00
C ASP A 10 11.86 8.17 1.99
N PHE A 11 12.55 7.79 0.92
CA PHE A 11 13.20 6.49 0.78
C PHE A 11 14.37 6.31 1.75
N ILE A 12 15.20 7.34 1.94
CA ILE A 12 16.31 7.31 2.90
C ILE A 12 15.77 7.15 4.34
N VAL A 13 14.71 7.87 4.70
CA VAL A 13 14.08 7.75 6.02
C VAL A 13 13.56 6.32 6.25
N GLN A 14 13.03 5.70 5.20
CA GLN A 14 12.50 4.34 5.26
C GLN A 14 13.55 3.24 5.06
N TRP A 15 14.79 3.57 4.68
CA TRP A 15 15.81 2.59 4.30
C TRP A 15 16.07 1.54 5.39
N LYS A 16 16.06 1.95 6.67
CA LYS A 16 16.17 1.01 7.80
C LYS A 16 15.00 0.03 7.83
N TYR A 17 13.79 0.50 7.59
CA TYR A 17 12.60 -0.35 7.55
C TYR A 17 12.58 -1.26 6.32
N LEU A 18 13.04 -0.77 5.16
CA LEU A 18 13.21 -1.58 3.95
C LEU A 18 14.20 -2.73 4.17
N ILE A 19 15.30 -2.50 4.90
CA ILE A 19 16.22 -3.58 5.29
C ILE A 19 15.51 -4.62 6.16
N TRP A 20 14.78 -4.19 7.19
CA TRP A 20 13.98 -5.11 8.01
C TRP A 20 12.93 -5.85 7.18
N HIS A 21 12.30 -5.17 6.23
CA HIS A 21 11.32 -5.74 5.30
C HIS A 21 11.93 -6.76 4.33
N LEU A 22 13.22 -6.66 4.00
CA LEU A 22 13.95 -7.66 3.20
C LEU A 22 14.39 -8.87 4.03
N ILE A 23 14.70 -8.68 5.32
CA ILE A 23 15.18 -9.74 6.21
C ILE A 23 14.03 -10.61 6.77
N TYR A 24 12.90 -10.00 7.12
CA TYR A 24 11.73 -10.71 7.67
C TYR A 24 11.19 -11.86 6.78
N PRO A 25 11.11 -11.70 5.45
CA PRO A 25 10.71 -12.77 4.52
C PRO A 25 11.60 -14.01 4.63
N LEU A 26 12.92 -13.84 4.77
CA LEU A 26 13.87 -14.96 4.91
C LEU A 26 13.63 -15.75 6.20
N PHE A 27 13.30 -15.06 7.29
CA PHE A 27 13.01 -15.70 8.58
C PHE A 27 11.62 -16.36 8.61
N LEU A 28 10.60 -15.69 8.06
CA LEU A 28 9.24 -16.21 8.02
C LEU A 28 9.07 -17.35 7.02
N TYR A 29 9.87 -17.39 5.94
CA TYR A 29 9.91 -18.53 5.02
C TYR A 29 10.22 -19.86 5.73
N MET A 30 11.04 -19.82 6.78
CA MET A 30 11.40 -21.03 7.55
C MET A 30 10.30 -21.47 8.53
N THR A 31 9.33 -20.60 8.87
CA THR A 31 8.40 -20.82 9.98
C THR A 31 6.92 -20.91 9.57
N LEU A 32 6.53 -20.32 8.43
CA LEU A 32 5.14 -20.35 7.96
C LEU A 32 4.86 -21.59 7.08
N ILE A 33 3.82 -22.33 7.47
CA ILE A 33 3.35 -23.54 6.77
C ILE A 33 2.56 -23.17 5.50
N ASP A 34 1.86 -22.02 5.49
CA ASP A 34 1.00 -21.57 4.37
C ASP A 34 1.62 -20.43 3.53
N MET A 35 2.00 -20.76 2.30
CA MET A 35 2.64 -19.82 1.35
C MET A 35 1.72 -18.69 0.87
N LYS A 36 0.41 -18.95 0.75
CA LYS A 36 -0.57 -17.91 0.38
C LYS A 36 -0.64 -16.83 1.47
N SER A 37 -0.69 -17.24 2.73
CA SER A 37 -0.70 -16.34 3.88
C SER A 37 0.60 -15.53 3.97
N PHE A 38 1.75 -16.17 3.74
CA PHE A 38 3.04 -15.47 3.65
C PHE A 38 3.01 -14.39 2.56
N TYR A 39 2.57 -14.74 1.35
CA TYR A 39 2.51 -13.80 0.24
C TYR A 39 1.59 -12.62 0.54
N ILE A 40 0.40 -12.86 1.12
CA ILE A 40 -0.54 -11.80 1.52
C ILE A 40 0.10 -10.86 2.55
N ILE A 41 0.73 -11.40 3.60
CA ILE A 41 1.38 -10.57 4.63
C ILE A 41 2.47 -9.71 4.00
N MET A 42 3.32 -10.29 3.16
CA MET A 42 4.45 -9.60 2.57
C MET A 42 4.05 -8.55 1.53
N SER A 43 3.09 -8.88 0.65
CA SER A 43 2.72 -8.05 -0.50
C SER A 43 1.58 -7.06 -0.22
N ALA A 44 0.78 -7.28 0.84
CA ALA A 44 -0.33 -6.40 1.18
C ALA A 44 -0.13 -5.68 2.52
N ILE A 45 0.08 -6.44 3.60
CA ILE A 45 0.05 -5.89 4.96
C ILE A 45 1.27 -5.02 5.23
N ILE A 46 2.48 -5.53 4.94
CA ILE A 46 3.70 -4.79 5.22
C ILE A 46 3.84 -3.49 4.41
N PRO A 47 3.60 -3.44 3.08
CA PRO A 47 3.68 -2.18 2.34
C PRO A 47 2.69 -1.14 2.87
N VAL A 48 1.49 -1.55 3.25
CA VAL A 48 0.51 -0.65 3.90
C VAL A 48 1.05 -0.08 5.22
N ILE A 49 1.64 -0.93 6.07
CA ILE A 49 2.24 -0.49 7.35
C ILE A 49 3.43 0.45 7.08
N ALA A 50 4.26 0.17 6.09
CA ALA A 50 5.39 1.02 5.69
C ALA A 50 4.92 2.42 5.27
N ILE A 51 3.85 2.49 4.48
CA ILE A 51 3.25 3.76 4.07
C ILE A 51 2.72 4.52 5.29
N LEU A 52 1.96 3.87 6.17
CA LEU A 52 1.47 4.50 7.40
C LEU A 52 2.60 5.03 8.28
N LYS A 53 3.67 4.25 8.39
CA LYS A 53 4.87 4.63 9.13
C LYS A 53 5.52 5.88 8.54
N THR A 54 5.53 6.02 7.22
CA THR A 54 6.04 7.21 6.53
C THR A 54 5.32 8.48 7.00
N PHE A 55 3.98 8.45 7.03
CA PHE A 55 3.18 9.58 7.50
C PHE A 55 3.32 9.81 9.01
N ASN A 56 3.57 8.76 9.79
CA ASN A 56 3.88 8.90 11.21
C ASN A 56 5.22 9.62 11.43
N ASP A 57 6.23 9.24 10.67
CA ASP A 57 7.57 9.80 10.79
C ASP A 57 7.59 11.26 10.29
N ASP A 58 6.88 11.57 9.19
CA ASP A 58 6.68 12.95 8.75
C ASP A 58 6.07 13.83 9.84
N LYS A 59 5.11 13.29 10.58
CA LYS A 59 4.51 13.98 11.72
C LYS A 59 5.48 14.08 12.90
N LYS A 60 6.18 13.01 13.24
CA LYS A 60 7.12 12.95 14.36
C LYS A 60 8.26 13.97 14.21
N TYR A 61 8.73 14.17 12.98
CA TYR A 61 9.83 15.09 12.67
C TYR A 61 9.36 16.44 12.12
N ASN A 62 8.05 16.75 12.17
CA ASN A 62 7.47 17.95 11.57
C ASN A 62 7.89 18.18 10.10
N SER A 63 8.17 17.09 9.37
CA SER A 63 8.60 17.15 7.97
C SER A 63 7.53 17.80 7.09
N GLU A 64 6.25 17.66 7.43
CA GLU A 64 5.15 18.37 6.76
C GLU A 64 5.36 19.89 6.75
N VAL A 65 5.77 20.49 7.89
CA VAL A 65 5.99 21.94 8.01
C VAL A 65 7.19 22.39 7.18
N ILE A 66 8.28 21.62 7.22
CA ILE A 66 9.51 21.90 6.48
C ILE A 66 9.27 21.81 4.97
N VAL A 67 8.55 20.79 4.51
CA VAL A 67 8.25 20.62 3.08
C VAL A 67 7.28 21.71 2.60
N ASN A 68 6.40 22.18 3.49
CA ASN A 68 5.43 23.23 3.17
C ASN A 68 6.01 24.64 3.12
N SER A 69 7.14 24.90 3.78
CA SER A 69 7.84 26.19 3.71
C SER A 69 8.74 26.32 2.48
N LEU A 70 9.02 25.22 1.79
CA LEU A 70 9.70 25.23 0.50
C LEU A 70 8.75 25.72 -0.60
N PRO A 71 9.25 26.37 -1.66
CA PRO A 71 8.45 26.84 -2.80
C PRO A 71 8.04 25.68 -3.73
N LEU A 72 7.31 24.70 -3.16
CA LEU A 72 6.88 23.48 -3.83
C LEU A 72 5.38 23.52 -4.10
N ALA A 73 5.00 23.13 -5.30
CA ALA A 73 3.57 22.97 -5.61
C ALA A 73 3.00 21.83 -4.76
N ARG A 74 1.85 22.06 -4.11
CA ARG A 74 1.11 21.08 -3.31
C ARG A 74 0.89 19.76 -4.07
N LYS A 75 0.59 19.83 -5.36
CA LYS A 75 0.48 18.68 -6.27
C LYS A 75 1.75 17.82 -6.33
N GLN A 76 2.95 18.42 -6.29
CA GLN A 76 4.22 17.69 -6.34
C GLN A 76 4.46 16.89 -5.05
N ILE A 77 4.04 17.43 -3.90
CA ILE A 77 4.14 16.75 -2.59
C ILE A 77 3.22 15.52 -2.57
N VAL A 78 1.97 15.67 -3.02
CA VAL A 78 1.01 14.57 -3.10
C VAL A 78 1.53 13.48 -4.06
N LEU A 79 1.95 13.87 -5.27
CA LEU A 79 2.49 12.91 -6.24
C LEU A 79 3.72 12.16 -5.72
N ALA A 80 4.62 12.82 -4.99
CA ALA A 80 5.79 12.15 -4.40
C ALA A 80 5.38 11.03 -3.44
N LYS A 81 4.37 11.22 -2.59
CA LYS A 81 3.87 10.19 -1.68
C LYS A 81 3.18 9.04 -2.39
N TYR A 82 2.39 9.32 -3.43
CA TYR A 82 1.75 8.28 -4.24
C TYR A 82 2.78 7.42 -4.99
N ILE A 83 3.81 8.05 -5.57
CA ILE A 83 4.90 7.34 -6.22
C ILE A 83 5.68 6.52 -5.19
N MET A 84 5.95 7.06 -4.00
CA MET A 84 6.62 6.31 -2.94
C MET A 84 5.81 5.08 -2.50
N ALA A 85 4.49 5.23 -2.34
CA ALA A 85 3.59 4.11 -2.03
C ALA A 85 3.64 3.02 -3.11
N LEU A 86 3.65 3.39 -4.39
CA LEU A 86 3.81 2.45 -5.50
C LEU A 86 5.17 1.75 -5.50
N ILE A 87 6.26 2.49 -5.26
CA ILE A 87 7.61 1.92 -5.20
C ILE A 87 7.72 0.88 -4.08
N ILE A 88 7.24 1.21 -2.87
CA ILE A 88 7.24 0.27 -1.75
C ILE A 88 6.44 -0.98 -2.11
N PHE A 89 5.25 -0.81 -2.68
CA PHE A 89 4.39 -1.92 -3.08
C PHE A 89 5.05 -2.84 -4.12
N ILE A 90 5.65 -2.26 -5.17
CA ILE A 90 6.37 -3.02 -6.21
C ILE A 90 7.54 -3.79 -5.60
N ILE A 91 8.32 -3.16 -4.70
CA ILE A 91 9.42 -3.83 -4.00
C ILE A 91 8.88 -4.99 -3.18
N SER A 92 7.80 -4.79 -2.41
CA SER A 92 7.18 -5.85 -1.61
C SER A 92 6.73 -7.03 -2.48
N MET A 93 6.14 -6.78 -3.66
CA MET A 93 5.79 -7.84 -4.60
C MET A 93 7.01 -8.61 -5.10
N ILE A 94 8.07 -7.91 -5.54
CA ILE A 94 9.31 -8.52 -6.04
C ILE A 94 10.01 -9.34 -4.95
N VAL A 95 9.98 -8.90 -3.70
CA VAL A 95 10.60 -9.62 -2.58
C VAL A 95 9.81 -10.88 -2.23
N SER A 96 8.47 -10.83 -2.36
CA SER A 96 7.60 -11.96 -2.05
C SER A 96 7.51 -13.02 -3.15
N SER A 97 7.72 -12.67 -4.43
CA SER A 97 7.52 -13.59 -5.56
C SER A 97 8.48 -14.78 -5.65
N PRO A 98 9.81 -14.68 -5.41
CA PRO A 98 10.74 -15.80 -5.58
C PRO A 98 10.48 -16.92 -4.58
N VAL A 99 10.04 -16.54 -3.38
CA VAL A 99 9.68 -17.47 -2.31
C VAL A 99 8.52 -18.38 -2.72
N VAL A 100 7.57 -17.84 -3.47
CA VAL A 100 6.41 -18.59 -3.92
C VAL A 100 6.70 -19.39 -5.19
N ILE A 101 7.38 -18.80 -6.18
CA ILE A 101 7.65 -19.46 -7.47
C ILE A 101 8.49 -20.74 -7.28
N ASN A 102 9.48 -20.73 -6.40
CA ASN A 102 10.35 -21.89 -6.16
C ASN A 102 9.65 -23.11 -5.54
N ARG A 103 8.42 -22.97 -5.03
CA ARG A 103 7.68 -24.05 -4.34
C ARG A 103 6.44 -24.52 -5.13
N PHE A 104 5.97 -23.72 -6.08
CA PHE A 104 4.80 -23.99 -6.93
C PHE A 104 5.24 -24.31 -8.37
N GLU A 105 6.06 -25.35 -8.56
CA GLU A 105 6.59 -25.74 -9.88
C GLU A 105 5.47 -26.04 -10.91
N ASP A 106 4.32 -26.58 -10.48
CA ASP A 106 3.21 -26.96 -11.40
C ASP A 106 2.02 -25.96 -11.43
N GLY A 107 2.00 -24.94 -10.57
CA GLY A 107 0.82 -24.08 -10.34
C GLY A 107 1.05 -22.57 -10.48
N THR A 108 2.18 -22.16 -11.04
CA THR A 108 2.62 -20.74 -11.05
C THR A 108 1.63 -19.82 -11.81
N PHE A 109 1.05 -20.28 -12.92
CA PHE A 109 0.11 -19.46 -13.70
C PHE A 109 -1.22 -19.22 -12.97
N GLU A 110 -1.75 -20.27 -12.32
CA GLU A 110 -2.96 -20.15 -11.50
C GLU A 110 -2.69 -19.24 -10.31
N PHE A 111 -1.54 -19.36 -9.65
CA PHE A 111 -1.16 -18.46 -8.56
C PHE A 111 -1.12 -16.99 -9.03
N ILE A 112 -0.46 -16.69 -10.15
CA ILE A 112 -0.37 -15.30 -10.65
C ILE A 112 -1.76 -14.75 -10.97
N THR A 113 -2.58 -15.49 -11.73
CA THR A 113 -3.89 -15.01 -12.17
C THR A 113 -4.89 -14.87 -11.03
N THR A 114 -4.75 -15.68 -9.98
CA THR A 114 -5.73 -15.73 -8.89
C THR A 114 -5.32 -14.94 -7.66
N THR A 115 -4.09 -15.10 -7.15
CA THR A 115 -3.67 -14.50 -5.87
C THR A 115 -2.98 -13.15 -6.09
N VAL A 116 -2.10 -13.04 -7.09
CA VAL A 116 -1.33 -11.81 -7.32
C VAL A 116 -2.24 -10.67 -7.80
N ILE A 117 -3.13 -10.97 -8.74
CA ILE A 117 -4.08 -9.98 -9.29
C ILE A 117 -5.12 -9.56 -8.23
N THR A 118 -5.65 -10.49 -7.44
CA THR A 118 -6.60 -10.13 -6.37
C THR A 118 -5.96 -9.23 -5.33
N ILE A 119 -4.81 -9.65 -4.80
CA ILE A 119 -4.14 -8.94 -3.71
C ILE A 119 -3.72 -7.54 -4.16
N SER A 120 -3.14 -7.42 -5.36
CA SER A 120 -2.80 -6.10 -5.90
C SER A 120 -4.03 -5.21 -6.11
N GLY A 121 -5.15 -5.79 -6.56
CA GLY A 121 -6.44 -5.12 -6.63
C GLY A 121 -6.89 -4.54 -5.29
N PHE A 122 -6.91 -5.38 -4.24
CA PHE A 122 -7.28 -4.97 -2.89
C PHE A 122 -6.35 -3.90 -2.31
N VAL A 123 -5.04 -4.04 -2.50
CA VAL A 123 -4.06 -3.05 -2.02
C VAL A 123 -4.29 -1.70 -2.69
N PHE A 124 -4.55 -1.66 -4.00
CA PHE A 124 -4.86 -0.41 -4.69
C PHE A 124 -6.17 0.23 -4.21
N ILE A 125 -7.23 -0.55 -4.02
CA ILE A 125 -8.48 -0.03 -3.44
C ILE A 125 -8.21 0.58 -2.07
N TYR A 126 -7.49 -0.14 -1.23
CA TYR A 126 -7.15 0.30 0.11
C TYR A 126 -6.33 1.59 0.11
N LEU A 127 -5.26 1.66 -0.68
CA LEU A 127 -4.42 2.86 -0.80
C LEU A 127 -5.19 4.05 -1.37
N SER A 128 -6.15 3.82 -2.27
CA SER A 128 -7.03 4.85 -2.83
C SER A 128 -7.94 5.51 -1.79
N ILE A 129 -8.21 4.84 -0.68
CA ILE A 129 -9.04 5.40 0.39
C ILE A 129 -8.14 6.00 1.48
N VAL A 130 -7.07 5.29 1.83
CA VAL A 130 -6.20 5.63 2.95
C VAL A 130 -5.34 6.85 2.68
N LEU A 131 -4.75 6.98 1.49
CA LEU A 131 -3.89 8.13 1.16
C LEU A 131 -4.64 9.48 1.24
N PRO A 132 -5.85 9.65 0.63
CA PRO A 132 -6.62 10.87 0.80
C PRO A 132 -6.95 11.20 2.26
N ILE A 133 -7.31 10.19 3.05
CA ILE A 133 -7.64 10.36 4.48
C ILE A 133 -6.41 10.81 5.26
N LEU A 134 -5.24 10.22 4.99
CA LEU A 134 -3.97 10.61 5.60
C LEU A 134 -3.60 12.07 5.26
N PHE A 135 -3.80 12.51 4.02
CA PHE A 135 -3.57 13.90 3.62
C PHE A 135 -4.55 14.88 4.27
N TRP A 136 -5.81 14.48 4.47
CA TRP A 136 -6.83 15.37 5.02
C TRP A 136 -6.71 15.53 6.54
N PHE A 137 -6.71 14.42 7.28
CA PHE A 137 -6.73 14.43 8.74
C PHE A 137 -5.34 14.43 9.39
N GLY A 138 -4.29 14.09 8.63
CA GLY A 138 -2.97 13.81 9.17
C GLY A 138 -2.93 12.53 10.01
N TYR A 139 -1.72 12.04 10.28
CA TYR A 139 -1.52 10.70 10.84
C TYR A 139 -2.32 10.38 12.13
N LYS A 140 -2.35 11.27 13.13
CA LYS A 140 -2.95 10.98 14.45
C LYS A 140 -4.44 10.55 14.38
N LYS A 141 -5.24 11.25 13.57
CA LYS A 141 -6.68 10.96 13.44
C LYS A 141 -6.93 9.92 12.34
N ALA A 142 -6.14 9.97 11.26
CA ALA A 142 -6.28 9.05 10.13
C ALA A 142 -5.88 7.61 10.46
N SER A 143 -4.94 7.36 11.39
CA SER A 143 -4.45 6.01 11.66
C SER A 143 -5.53 5.08 12.24
N PHE A 144 -6.39 5.60 13.12
CA PHE A 144 -7.55 4.86 13.64
C PHE A 144 -8.58 4.55 12.54
N ILE A 145 -8.88 5.53 11.69
CA ILE A 145 -9.80 5.37 10.55
C ILE A 145 -9.25 4.33 9.57
N THR A 146 -7.93 4.37 9.33
CA THR A 146 -7.24 3.46 8.42
C THR A 146 -7.29 2.01 8.91
N LEU A 147 -7.07 1.76 10.21
CA LEU A 147 -7.23 0.44 10.81
C LEU A 147 -8.66 -0.09 10.67
N PHE A 148 -9.66 0.78 10.85
CA PHE A 148 -11.06 0.41 10.71
C PHE A 148 -11.39 -0.01 9.27
N ILE A 149 -10.84 0.70 8.28
CA ILE A 149 -10.98 0.38 6.85
C ILE A 149 -10.35 -0.97 6.50
N LEU A 150 -9.30 -1.40 7.20
CA LEU A 150 -8.69 -2.71 6.98
C LEU A 150 -9.55 -3.86 7.53
N ILE A 151 -10.19 -3.66 8.69
CA ILE A 151 -10.91 -4.71 9.42
C ILE A 151 -12.38 -4.83 8.99
N ALA A 152 -13.03 -3.70 8.66
CA ALA A 152 -14.45 -3.69 8.34
C ALA A 152 -14.84 -4.59 7.14
N PRO A 153 -14.09 -4.61 6.01
CA PRO A 153 -14.46 -5.43 4.87
C PRO A 153 -14.36 -6.93 5.14
N THR A 154 -13.39 -7.38 5.94
CA THR A 154 -13.21 -8.79 6.26
C THR A 154 -14.30 -9.29 7.22
N ALA A 155 -14.68 -8.46 8.20
CA ALA A 155 -15.78 -8.78 9.12
C ALA A 155 -17.15 -8.78 8.41
N ILE A 156 -17.42 -7.79 7.55
CA ILE A 156 -18.70 -7.67 6.84
C ILE A 156 -18.82 -8.74 5.74
N GLY A 157 -17.75 -9.00 4.99
CA GLY A 157 -17.76 -9.98 3.89
C GLY A 157 -18.04 -11.41 4.37
N THR A 158 -17.50 -11.79 5.53
CA THR A 158 -17.70 -13.11 6.12
C THR A 158 -19.07 -13.29 6.77
N MET A 159 -19.68 -12.21 7.30
CA MET A 159 -20.98 -12.27 7.97
C MET A 159 -22.18 -12.16 7.01
N PHE A 160 -22.06 -11.40 5.92
CA PHE A 160 -23.23 -11.04 5.10
C PHE A 160 -23.27 -11.68 3.72
N PHE A 161 -22.14 -12.03 3.13
CA PHE A 161 -22.09 -12.29 1.70
C PHE A 161 -21.73 -13.72 1.30
N GLU A 162 -21.37 -14.61 2.24
CA GLU A 162 -20.93 -16.01 1.98
C GLU A 162 -20.16 -16.14 0.65
N ILE A 163 -19.25 -15.19 0.38
CA ILE A 163 -18.69 -15.01 -0.96
C ILE A 163 -17.82 -16.23 -1.23
N SER A 164 -18.21 -17.04 -2.21
CA SER A 164 -17.38 -18.15 -2.65
C SER A 164 -16.12 -17.60 -3.32
N MET A 165 -14.95 -18.12 -2.91
CA MET A 165 -13.65 -17.69 -3.46
C MET A 165 -13.57 -17.85 -4.98
N GLU A 166 -14.37 -18.76 -5.56
CA GLU A 166 -14.46 -19.03 -6.99
C GLU A 166 -15.10 -17.88 -7.79
N GLN A 167 -16.10 -17.18 -7.24
CA GLN A 167 -16.71 -16.03 -7.90
C GLN A 167 -15.75 -14.84 -7.97
N ILE A 168 -14.95 -14.65 -6.92
CA ILE A 168 -13.92 -13.59 -6.90
C ILE A 168 -12.92 -13.82 -8.03
N GLN A 169 -12.45 -15.07 -8.21
CA GLN A 169 -11.48 -15.44 -9.24
C GLN A 169 -11.92 -15.08 -10.67
N LEU A 170 -13.21 -15.25 -11.01
CA LEU A 170 -13.74 -14.92 -12.33
C LEU A 170 -13.72 -13.41 -12.65
N TYR A 171 -13.83 -12.54 -11.63
CA TYR A 171 -13.89 -11.09 -11.80
C TYR A 171 -12.56 -10.37 -11.49
N ASN A 172 -11.47 -11.10 -11.26
CA ASN A 172 -10.17 -10.55 -10.85
C ASN A 172 -9.63 -9.46 -11.77
N SER A 173 -9.70 -9.66 -13.08
CA SER A 173 -9.20 -8.69 -14.06
C SER A 173 -10.00 -7.39 -14.06
N LEU A 174 -11.32 -7.49 -13.88
CA LEU A 174 -12.21 -6.34 -13.76
C LEU A 174 -11.97 -5.58 -12.45
N LEU A 175 -11.82 -6.31 -11.34
CA LEU A 175 -11.51 -5.74 -10.03
C LEU A 175 -10.19 -4.98 -10.07
N PHE A 176 -9.13 -5.58 -10.64
CA PHE A 176 -7.83 -4.94 -10.76
C PHE A 176 -7.87 -3.70 -11.67
N SER A 177 -8.58 -3.77 -12.80
CA SER A 177 -8.74 -2.60 -13.69
C SER A 177 -9.47 -1.46 -12.98
N SER A 178 -10.54 -1.79 -12.24
CA SER A 178 -11.32 -0.80 -11.48
C SER A 178 -10.52 -0.17 -10.34
N SER A 179 -9.64 -0.94 -9.68
CA SER A 179 -8.82 -0.43 -8.57
C SER A 179 -7.76 0.55 -9.06
N ILE A 180 -7.17 0.33 -10.24
CA ILE A 180 -6.25 1.27 -10.88
C ILE A 180 -6.98 2.59 -11.18
N CYS A 181 -8.19 2.52 -11.74
CA CYS A 181 -8.99 3.71 -12.00
C CYS A 181 -9.29 4.48 -10.69
N MET A 182 -9.69 3.78 -9.62
CA MET A 182 -9.89 4.39 -8.30
C MET A 182 -8.62 5.04 -7.76
N PHE A 183 -7.46 4.41 -7.93
CA PHE A 183 -6.18 4.94 -7.46
C PHE A 183 -5.79 6.21 -8.19
N ILE A 184 -6.03 6.28 -9.50
CA ILE A 184 -5.81 7.50 -10.28
C ILE A 184 -6.74 8.62 -9.82
N VAL A 185 -8.03 8.34 -9.63
CA VAL A 185 -9.01 9.32 -9.11
C VAL A 185 -8.61 9.82 -7.72
N SER A 186 -8.12 8.92 -6.86
CA SER A 186 -7.65 9.23 -5.52
C SER A 186 -6.53 10.27 -5.48
N ILE A 187 -5.66 10.30 -6.48
CA ILE A 187 -4.61 11.33 -6.61
C ILE A 187 -5.25 12.72 -6.73
N PHE A 188 -6.23 12.89 -7.61
CA PHE A 188 -6.89 14.19 -7.80
C PHE A 188 -7.64 14.64 -6.54
N VAL A 189 -8.33 13.71 -5.88
CA VAL A 189 -9.02 13.98 -4.61
C VAL A 189 -8.01 14.42 -3.55
N SER A 190 -6.86 13.74 -3.45
CA SER A 190 -5.81 14.07 -2.47
C SER A 190 -5.19 15.44 -2.71
N VAL A 191 -4.97 15.83 -3.97
CA VAL A 191 -4.47 17.18 -4.31
C VAL A 191 -5.45 18.24 -3.83
N LYS A 192 -6.75 18.07 -4.14
CA LYS A 192 -7.78 19.03 -3.73
C LYS A 192 -7.96 19.11 -2.21
N LEU A 193 -7.83 17.98 -1.50
CA LEU A 193 -7.88 17.94 -0.04
C LEU A 193 -6.65 18.62 0.58
N TYR A 194 -5.47 18.42 0.00
CA TYR A 194 -4.22 18.99 0.50
C TYR A 194 -4.12 20.49 0.26
N GLU A 195 -4.67 21.01 -0.85
CA GLU A 195 -4.75 22.45 -1.13
C GLU A 195 -5.68 23.19 -0.16
N LYS A 196 -6.79 22.57 0.25
CA LYS A 196 -7.74 23.15 1.22
C LYS A 196 -7.23 23.16 2.66
N ARG A 197 -6.11 22.48 2.93
CA ARG A 197 -5.52 22.39 4.26
C ARG A 197 -4.71 23.66 4.50
N GLU A 198 -5.34 24.65 5.13
CA GLU A 198 -4.65 25.83 5.64
C GLU A 198 -3.67 25.38 6.72
N PHE A 199 -2.38 25.65 6.51
CA PHE A 199 -1.32 25.49 7.50
C PHE A 199 -0.91 26.87 8.00
#